data_AF-A0A232EKE5-F1
#
_entry.id   AF-A0A232EKE5-F1
#
_cell.length_a   1.000
_cell.length_b   1.000
_cell.length_c   1.000
_cell.angle_alpha   90.00
_cell.angle_beta   90.00
_cell.angle_gamma   90.00
#
_symmetry.space_group_name_H-M   'P 1'
#
loop_
_entity.id
_entity.type
_entity.pdbx_description
1 polymer ?
#
loop_
_entity_poly.entity_id
_entity_poly.type
_entity_poly.pdbx_seq_one_letter_code
_entity_poly.pdbx_strand_id
1 'polypeptide(L)'
;MKVGLLKNFLHCFQLRQGTILIAILQLVLSGFITIFIILGLTHESGIQDMIARDTEDVLEREALEEITSKHINSHRMELAHHNATEKVYLIYCGLVIIIVHFISTLLLLYGALVNNRYLMTPWMMVMMTIIVALFISLFLVQQDCPFIAVIGGKANVIDRLLVLIMALICLYMWLVVYSTYRYFEIKKGVIHEVHTVNEQKYKHPVIMDQSRKQQRQHISLFQPYNV
;
A
#
# COMPACT_ATOMS: atom_id res chain seq x y z
N MET A 1 25.98 0.95 0.45
CA MET A 1 25.52 2.18 -0.25
C MET A 1 24.55 2.94 0.65
N LYS A 2 24.87 4.18 1.06
CA LYS A 2 23.91 5.06 1.74
C LYS A 2 23.06 5.73 0.65
N VAL A 3 21.81 5.31 0.48
CA VAL A 3 20.86 6.02 -0.40
C VAL A 3 20.64 7.40 0.20
N GLY A 4 20.95 8.46 -0.58
CA GLY A 4 20.78 9.84 -0.14
C GLY A 4 19.31 10.13 0.15
N LEU A 5 19.00 10.56 1.37
CA LEU A 5 17.66 10.98 1.75
C LEU A 5 17.36 12.36 1.15
N LEU A 6 16.15 12.53 0.58
CA LEU A 6 15.73 13.84 0.10
C LEU A 6 15.52 14.76 1.31
N LYS A 7 16.05 15.99 1.21
CA LYS A 7 15.86 17.03 2.24
C LYS A 7 14.54 17.80 2.06
N ASN A 8 14.18 18.11 0.80
CA ASN A 8 13.00 18.89 0.43
C ASN A 8 12.19 18.18 -0.66
N PHE A 9 10.89 18.46 -0.72
CA PHE A 9 10.01 18.07 -1.84
C PHE A 9 9.97 19.22 -2.86
N LEU A 10 10.27 18.94 -4.14
CA LEU A 10 10.31 19.94 -5.22
C LEU A 10 11.12 21.21 -4.87
N HIS A 11 12.17 21.06 -4.05
CA HIS A 11 13.02 22.14 -3.51
C HIS A 11 12.33 23.20 -2.62
N CYS A 12 11.02 23.43 -2.75
CA CYS A 12 10.27 24.48 -2.06
C CYS A 12 9.46 24.01 -0.86
N PHE A 13 9.04 22.74 -0.83
CA PHE A 13 8.16 22.23 0.22
C PHE A 13 8.90 21.39 1.26
N GLN A 14 8.42 21.46 2.51
CA GLN A 14 8.83 20.52 3.54
C GLN A 14 8.42 19.10 3.14
N LEU A 15 9.27 18.12 3.47
CA LEU A 15 9.08 16.71 3.12
C LEU A 15 7.70 16.15 3.56
N ARG A 16 7.22 16.59 4.73
CA ARG A 16 5.89 16.25 5.26
C ARG A 16 4.76 16.84 4.43
N GLN A 17 4.86 18.11 4.02
CA GLN A 17 3.86 18.75 3.16
C GLN A 17 3.80 18.05 1.80
N GLY A 18 4.96 17.67 1.24
CA GLY A 18 5.03 16.88 0.02
C GLY A 18 4.36 15.51 0.16
N THR A 19 4.58 14.82 1.27
CA THR A 19 3.93 13.52 1.56
C THR A 19 2.41 13.65 1.69
N ILE A 20 1.92 14.69 2.36
CA ILE A 20 0.48 14.97 2.48
C ILE A 20 -0.11 15.26 1.10
N LEU A 21 0.56 16.07 0.28
CA LEU A 21 0.13 16.39 -1.07
C LEU A 21 0.06 15.14 -1.96
N ILE A 22 1.09 14.28 -1.91
CA ILE A 22 1.11 13.00 -2.62
C ILE A 22 -0.07 12.12 -2.18
N ALA A 23 -0.33 12.02 -0.88
CA ALA A 23 -1.42 11.20 -0.36
C ALA A 23 -2.79 11.72 -0.85
N ILE A 24 -3.02 13.04 -0.82
CA ILE A 24 -4.27 13.65 -1.33
C ILE A 24 -4.43 13.38 -2.82
N LEU A 25 -3.39 13.62 -3.62
CA LEU A 25 -3.42 13.39 -5.07
C LEU A 25 -3.72 11.93 -5.40
N GLN A 26 -3.06 11.00 -4.71
CA GLN A 26 -3.25 9.56 -4.89
C GLN A 26 -4.65 9.10 -4.45
N LEU A 27 -5.24 9.68 -3.41
CA LEU A 27 -6.62 9.39 -3.02
C LEU A 27 -7.62 9.83 -4.09
N VAL A 28 -7.45 11.04 -4.63
CA VAL A 28 -8.31 11.55 -5.70
C VAL A 28 -8.20 10.68 -6.95
N LEU A 29 -6.97 10.36 -7.38
CA LEU A 29 -6.72 9.48 -8.53
C LEU A 29 -7.31 8.08 -8.31
N SER A 30 -7.07 7.48 -7.13
CA SER A 30 -7.59 6.15 -6.80
C SER A 30 -9.12 6.13 -6.75
N GLY A 31 -9.76 7.17 -6.21
CA GLY A 31 -11.21 7.32 -6.21
C GLY A 31 -11.78 7.42 -7.63
N PHE A 32 -11.14 8.22 -8.48
CA PHE A 32 -11.53 8.37 -9.89
C PHE A 32 -11.41 7.05 -10.67
N ILE A 33 -10.31 6.31 -10.50
CA ILE A 33 -10.12 4.98 -11.10
C ILE A 33 -11.17 4.00 -10.59
N THR A 34 -11.49 4.04 -9.29
CA THR A 34 -12.52 3.17 -8.70
C THR A 34 -13.89 3.39 -9.36
N ILE A 35 -14.26 4.65 -9.62
CA ILE A 35 -15.51 4.98 -10.34
C ILE A 35 -15.51 4.35 -11.73
N PHE A 36 -14.41 4.47 -12.49
CA PHE A 36 -14.32 3.83 -13.82
C PHE A 36 -14.39 2.31 -13.78
N ILE A 37 -13.76 1.68 -12.79
CA ILE A 37 -13.84 0.22 -12.64
C ILE A 37 -15.28 -0.21 -12.34
N ILE A 38 -15.99 0.53 -11.48
CA ILE A 38 -17.41 0.24 -11.17
C ILE A 38 -18.29 0.45 -12.42
N LEU A 39 -18.05 1.52 -13.19
CA LEU A 39 -18.73 1.72 -14.48
C LEU A 39 -18.42 0.57 -15.44
N GLY A 40 -17.17 0.13 -15.51
CA GLY A 40 -16.74 -1.00 -16.32
C GLY A 40 -17.42 -2.31 -15.92
N LEU A 41 -17.53 -2.59 -14.61
CA LEU A 41 -18.27 -3.74 -14.10
C LEU A 41 -19.75 -3.70 -14.47
N THR A 42 -20.37 -2.53 -14.35
CA THR A 42 -21.79 -2.35 -14.71
C THR A 42 -22.00 -2.61 -16.20
N HIS A 43 -21.13 -2.08 -17.06
CA HIS A 43 -21.20 -2.30 -18.49
C HIS A 43 -20.97 -3.77 -18.87
N GLU A 44 -19.96 -4.41 -18.29
CA GLU A 44 -19.63 -5.81 -18.59
C GLU A 44 -20.72 -6.76 -18.07
N SER A 45 -21.34 -6.47 -16.91
CA SER A 45 -22.49 -7.24 -16.43
C SER A 45 -23.68 -7.18 -17.40
N GLY A 46 -23.94 -6.02 -18.01
CA GLY A 46 -24.95 -5.90 -19.07
C GLY A 46 -24.61 -6.70 -20.33
N ILE A 47 -23.33 -6.79 -20.69
CA ILE A 47 -22.87 -7.64 -21.80
C ILE A 47 -23.02 -9.12 -21.46
N GLN A 48 -22.67 -9.54 -20.25
CA GLN A 48 -22.85 -10.94 -19.81
C GLN A 48 -24.32 -11.37 -19.83
N ASP A 49 -25.22 -10.51 -19.35
CA ASP A 49 -26.66 -10.79 -19.39
C ASP A 49 -27.19 -10.92 -20.83
N MET A 50 -26.66 -10.10 -21.76
CA MET A 50 -27.00 -10.19 -23.18
C MET A 50 -26.46 -11.47 -23.81
N ILE A 51 -25.21 -11.85 -23.53
CA ILE A 51 -24.61 -13.11 -24.03
C ILE A 51 -25.36 -14.32 -23.46
N ALA A 52 -25.80 -14.26 -22.20
CA ALA A 52 -26.58 -15.34 -21.58
C ALA A 52 -27.93 -15.54 -22.27
N ARG A 53 -28.63 -14.43 -22.59
CA ARG A 53 -29.88 -14.48 -23.36
C ARG A 53 -29.68 -15.00 -24.78
N ASP A 54 -28.66 -14.52 -25.49
CA ASP A 54 -28.34 -15.01 -26.82
C ASP A 54 -27.99 -16.51 -26.80
N THR A 55 -27.35 -16.99 -25.73
CA THR A 55 -27.06 -18.41 -25.54
C THR A 55 -28.33 -19.23 -25.30
N GLU A 56 -29.26 -18.74 -24.49
CA GLU A 56 -30.55 -19.38 -24.24
C GLU A 56 -31.40 -19.46 -25.52
N ASP A 57 -31.47 -18.36 -26.29
CA ASP A 57 -32.19 -18.31 -27.58
C ASP A 57 -31.58 -19.27 -28.62
N VAL A 58 -30.24 -19.42 -28.63
CA VAL A 58 -29.55 -20.39 -29.48
C VAL A 58 -29.86 -21.82 -29.03
N LEU A 59 -29.85 -22.09 -27.74
CA LEU A 59 -30.18 -23.42 -27.20
C LEU A 59 -31.65 -23.81 -27.50
N GLU A 60 -32.58 -22.85 -27.41
CA GLU A 60 -33.99 -23.09 -27.75
C GLU A 60 -34.16 -23.40 -29.25
N ARG A 61 -33.44 -22.68 -30.12
CA ARG A 61 -33.42 -22.98 -31.57
C ARG A 61 -32.71 -24.29 -31.90
N GLU A 62 -31.64 -24.64 -31.19
CA GLU A 62 -30.95 -25.92 -31.34
C GLU A 62 -31.80 -27.12 -30.89
N ALA A 63 -32.72 -26.92 -29.93
CA ALA A 63 -33.70 -27.94 -29.55
C ALA A 63 -34.78 -28.14 -30.64
N LEU A 64 -34.97 -27.17 -31.54
CA LEU A 64 -36.01 -27.18 -32.58
C LEU A 64 -35.46 -27.57 -33.97
N GLU A 65 -34.20 -27.30 -34.29
CA GLU A 65 -33.58 -27.61 -35.59
C GLU A 65 -32.42 -28.62 -35.46
N GLU A 66 -32.70 -29.88 -35.80
CA GLU A 66 -31.67 -30.86 -36.10
C GLU A 66 -31.02 -30.49 -37.45
N ILE A 67 -29.67 -30.46 -37.54
CA ILE A 67 -28.81 -30.60 -38.75
C ILE A 67 -27.96 -29.36 -39.18
N THR A 68 -26.65 -29.43 -38.84
CA THR A 68 -25.46 -29.29 -39.75
C THR A 68 -24.66 -28.00 -39.97
N SER A 69 -24.86 -26.89 -39.23
CA SER A 69 -23.82 -25.81 -39.14
C SER A 69 -23.10 -25.74 -37.77
N LYS A 70 -23.29 -26.81 -36.99
CA LYS A 70 -23.21 -26.92 -35.52
C LYS A 70 -21.85 -26.62 -34.85
N HIS A 71 -20.71 -26.83 -35.52
CA HIS A 71 -19.42 -26.81 -34.82
C HIS A 71 -18.74 -25.42 -34.75
N ILE A 72 -18.90 -24.61 -35.80
CA ILE A 72 -18.21 -23.30 -35.87
C ILE A 72 -18.96 -22.26 -35.02
N ASN A 73 -20.29 -22.34 -34.94
CA ASN A 73 -21.08 -21.39 -34.17
C ASN A 73 -21.00 -21.65 -32.66
N SER A 74 -21.06 -22.92 -32.22
CA SER A 74 -20.93 -23.27 -30.80
C SER A 74 -19.53 -22.94 -30.26
N HIS A 75 -18.47 -23.22 -31.04
CA HIS A 75 -17.09 -22.87 -30.65
C HIS A 75 -16.88 -21.36 -30.54
N ARG A 76 -17.46 -20.55 -31.44
CA ARG A 76 -17.39 -19.08 -31.35
C ARG A 76 -18.15 -18.54 -30.15
N MET A 77 -19.29 -19.14 -29.80
CA MET A 77 -20.08 -18.78 -28.62
C MET A 77 -19.35 -19.13 -27.33
N GLU A 78 -18.76 -20.33 -27.24
CA GLU A 78 -17.93 -20.75 -26.09
C GLU A 78 -16.70 -19.85 -25.91
N LEU A 79 -16.00 -19.51 -27.00
CA LEU A 79 -14.87 -18.59 -26.97
C LEU A 79 -15.29 -17.18 -26.50
N ALA A 80 -16.44 -16.68 -26.96
CA ALA A 80 -16.97 -15.39 -26.54
C ALA A 80 -17.34 -15.39 -25.05
N HIS A 81 -17.96 -16.47 -24.56
CA HIS A 81 -18.32 -16.60 -23.15
C HIS A 81 -17.10 -16.74 -22.25
N HIS A 82 -16.09 -17.50 -22.67
CA HIS A 82 -14.82 -17.62 -21.96
C HIS A 82 -14.10 -16.27 -21.86
N ASN A 83 -13.99 -15.53 -22.96
CA ASN A 83 -13.33 -14.22 -22.99
C ASN A 83 -14.10 -13.17 -22.16
N ALA A 84 -15.44 -13.14 -22.23
CA ALA A 84 -16.25 -12.26 -21.39
C ALA A 84 -16.06 -12.58 -19.89
N THR A 85 -16.03 -13.87 -19.55
CA THR A 85 -15.79 -14.32 -18.18
C THR A 85 -14.38 -13.95 -17.69
N GLU A 86 -13.36 -14.16 -18.52
CA GLU A 86 -11.98 -13.77 -18.22
C GLU A 86 -11.86 -12.25 -17.97
N LYS A 87 -12.47 -11.43 -18.83
CA LYS A 87 -12.50 -9.97 -18.65
C LYS A 87 -13.16 -9.55 -17.34
N VAL A 88 -14.28 -10.17 -16.97
CA VAL A 88 -14.93 -9.89 -15.69
C VAL A 88 -14.02 -10.22 -14.51
N TYR A 89 -13.33 -11.38 -14.54
CA TYR A 89 -12.35 -11.71 -13.50
C TYR A 89 -11.20 -10.71 -13.42
N LEU A 90 -10.70 -10.22 -14.57
CA LEU A 90 -9.66 -9.19 -14.60
C LEU A 90 -10.15 -7.87 -14.00
N ILE A 91 -11.38 -7.44 -14.31
CA ILE A 91 -11.95 -6.21 -13.74
C ILE A 91 -12.14 -6.36 -12.22
N TYR A 92 -12.62 -7.51 -11.73
CA TYR A 92 -12.73 -7.78 -10.29
C TYR A 92 -11.36 -7.82 -9.60
N CYS A 93 -10.35 -8.42 -10.22
CA CYS A 93 -8.98 -8.39 -9.70
C CYS A 93 -8.46 -6.95 -9.60
N GLY A 94 -8.71 -6.13 -10.63
CA GLY A 94 -8.40 -4.70 -10.62
C GLY A 94 -9.12 -3.94 -9.51
N LEU A 95 -10.39 -4.27 -9.24
CA LEU A 95 -11.17 -3.67 -8.15
C LEU A 95 -10.55 -3.96 -6.77
N VAL A 96 -10.11 -5.20 -6.51
CA VAL A 96 -9.46 -5.55 -5.24
C VAL A 96 -8.15 -4.77 -5.09
N ILE A 97 -7.35 -4.69 -6.16
CA ILE A 97 -6.08 -3.97 -6.15
C ILE A 97 -6.31 -2.47 -5.86
N ILE A 98 -7.30 -1.83 -6.50
CA ILE A 98 -7.56 -0.40 -6.29
C ILE A 98 -8.09 -0.13 -4.87
N ILE A 99 -8.90 -1.03 -4.29
CA ILE A 99 -9.38 -0.90 -2.91
C ILE A 99 -8.22 -0.99 -1.92
N VAL A 100 -7.30 -1.95 -2.11
CA VAL A 100 -6.10 -2.08 -1.28
C VAL A 100 -5.23 -0.83 -1.39
N HIS A 101 -5.02 -0.32 -2.62
CA HIS A 101 -4.30 0.93 -2.86
C HIS A 101 -4.97 2.12 -2.16
N PHE A 102 -6.29 2.24 -2.26
CA PHE A 102 -7.07 3.31 -1.63
C PHE A 102 -6.93 3.30 -0.11
N ILE A 103 -7.13 2.14 0.54
CA ILE A 103 -7.00 1.98 1.99
C ILE A 103 -5.57 2.28 2.43
N SER A 104 -4.57 1.77 1.70
CA SER A 104 -3.16 2.04 2.02
C SER A 104 -2.83 3.54 1.92
N THR A 105 -3.42 4.25 0.96
CA THR A 105 -3.24 5.69 0.78
C THR A 105 -3.95 6.50 1.88
N LEU A 106 -5.10 6.05 2.36
CA LEU A 106 -5.74 6.63 3.56
C LEU A 106 -4.84 6.50 4.78
N LEU A 107 -4.23 5.32 4.99
CA LEU A 107 -3.27 5.10 6.07
C LEU A 107 -2.03 5.98 5.92
N LEU A 108 -1.52 6.19 4.70
CA LEU A 108 -0.44 7.14 4.42
C LEU A 108 -0.81 8.56 4.85
N LEU A 109 -1.98 9.05 4.45
CA LEU A 109 -2.45 10.39 4.79
C LEU A 109 -2.55 10.54 6.32
N TYR A 110 -3.22 9.59 6.97
CA TYR A 110 -3.38 9.60 8.42
C TYR A 110 -2.03 9.51 9.15
N GLY A 111 -1.12 8.65 8.69
CA GLY A 111 0.23 8.52 9.22
C GLY A 111 1.07 9.79 9.08
N ALA A 112 0.93 10.52 7.96
CA ALA A 112 1.60 11.80 7.74
C ALA A 112 1.03 12.93 8.63
N LEU A 113 -0.27 12.91 8.93
CA LEU A 113 -0.91 13.87 9.82
C LEU A 113 -0.52 13.62 11.28
N VAL A 114 -0.57 12.37 11.75
CA VAL A 114 -0.29 11.96 13.15
C VAL A 114 1.21 11.76 13.41
N ASN A 115 2.07 11.86 12.38
CA ASN A 115 3.52 11.58 12.45
C ASN A 115 3.82 10.15 12.92
N ASN A 116 3.00 9.19 12.50
CA ASN A 116 3.20 7.77 12.80
C ASN A 116 3.70 7.02 11.56
N ARG A 117 4.99 6.66 11.59
CA ARG A 117 5.67 5.97 10.49
C ARG A 117 5.04 4.63 10.12
N TYR A 118 4.49 3.89 11.09
CA TYR A 118 3.99 2.52 10.86
C TYR A 118 2.76 2.50 9.95
N LEU A 119 1.98 3.59 9.97
CA LEU A 119 0.82 3.75 9.09
C LEU A 119 1.21 4.11 7.65
N MET A 120 2.46 4.55 7.42
CA MET A 120 2.97 4.84 6.08
C MET A 120 3.48 3.56 5.38
N THR A 121 3.81 2.51 6.14
CA THR A 121 4.41 1.28 5.63
C THR A 121 3.54 0.52 4.62
N PRO A 122 2.22 0.34 4.82
CA PRO A 122 1.37 -0.37 3.87
C PRO A 122 1.41 0.26 2.47
N TRP A 123 1.33 1.58 2.38
CA TRP A 123 1.41 2.29 1.11
C TRP A 123 2.78 2.14 0.44
N MET A 124 3.87 2.22 1.20
CA MET A 124 5.22 2.03 0.66
C MET A 124 5.40 0.64 0.06
N MET A 125 4.80 -0.40 0.67
CA MET A 125 4.83 -1.76 0.15
C MET A 125 4.03 -1.88 -1.15
N VAL A 126 2.79 -1.38 -1.17
CA VAL A 126 1.94 -1.38 -2.38
C VAL A 126 2.63 -0.64 -3.53
N MET A 127 3.18 0.55 -3.28
CA MET A 127 3.89 1.29 -4.33
C MET A 127 5.16 0.60 -4.81
N MET A 128 5.90 -0.09 -3.95
CA MET A 128 7.04 -0.90 -4.43
C MET A 128 6.57 -2.02 -5.36
N THR A 129 5.48 -2.71 -5.04
CA THR A 129 4.94 -3.75 -5.94
C THR A 129 4.51 -3.19 -7.28
N ILE A 130 3.90 -1.99 -7.31
CA ILE A 130 3.52 -1.29 -8.54
C ILE A 130 4.77 -0.91 -9.36
N ILE A 131 5.79 -0.33 -8.72
CA ILE A 131 7.04 0.04 -9.40
C ILE A 131 7.70 -1.19 -10.02
N VAL A 132 7.81 -2.29 -9.27
CA VAL A 132 8.39 -3.54 -9.76
C VAL A 132 7.58 -4.10 -10.94
N ALA A 133 6.26 -4.10 -10.86
CA ALA A 133 5.39 -4.53 -11.95
C ALA A 133 5.57 -3.66 -13.21
N LEU A 134 5.67 -2.33 -13.06
CA LEU A 134 5.94 -1.42 -14.17
C LEU A 134 7.29 -1.70 -14.81
N PHE A 135 8.35 -1.92 -14.02
CA PHE A 135 9.66 -2.29 -14.56
C PHE A 135 9.62 -3.64 -15.28
N ILE A 136 8.99 -4.67 -14.71
CA ILE A 136 8.84 -5.97 -15.37
C ILE A 136 8.10 -5.81 -16.71
N SER A 137 7.05 -4.99 -16.76
CA SER A 137 6.29 -4.74 -17.99
C SER A 137 7.13 -4.15 -19.13
N LEU A 138 8.20 -3.40 -18.82
CA LEU A 138 9.12 -2.88 -19.83
C LEU A 138 9.94 -3.98 -20.53
N PHE A 139 10.22 -5.09 -19.84
CA PHE A 139 11.07 -6.19 -20.32
C PHE A 139 10.29 -7.38 -20.86
N LEU A 140 8.99 -7.46 -20.62
CA LEU A 140 8.12 -8.47 -21.21
C LEU A 140 7.92 -8.17 -22.70
N VAL A 141 8.89 -8.60 -23.51
CA VAL A 141 9.06 -8.30 -24.96
C VAL A 141 8.03 -8.99 -25.88
N GLN A 142 7.05 -9.73 -25.35
CA GLN A 142 6.16 -10.51 -26.20
C GLN A 142 4.97 -9.69 -26.70
N GLN A 143 4.67 -9.81 -28.00
CA GLN A 143 3.66 -9.06 -28.75
C GLN A 143 2.23 -9.15 -28.18
N ASP A 144 1.98 -10.01 -27.18
CA ASP A 144 0.65 -10.34 -26.66
C ASP A 144 0.63 -10.46 -25.12
N CYS A 145 1.39 -9.66 -24.38
CA CYS A 145 1.20 -9.60 -22.93
C CYS A 145 -0.17 -8.99 -22.61
N PRO A 146 -1.06 -9.69 -21.87
CA PRO A 146 -2.43 -9.22 -21.64
C PRO A 146 -2.47 -7.84 -20.98
N PHE A 147 -1.51 -7.53 -20.10
CA PHE A 147 -1.45 -6.23 -19.42
C PHE A 147 -1.13 -5.05 -20.35
N ILE A 148 -0.37 -5.29 -21.43
CA ILE A 148 -0.02 -4.28 -22.44
C ILE A 148 -1.02 -4.31 -23.60
N ALA A 149 -1.55 -5.49 -23.92
CA ALA A 149 -2.61 -5.68 -24.90
C ALA A 149 -3.94 -5.01 -24.47
N VAL A 150 -4.23 -4.95 -23.16
CA VAL A 150 -5.36 -4.18 -22.60
C VAL A 150 -5.26 -2.67 -22.87
N ILE A 151 -4.05 -2.14 -23.15
CA ILE A 151 -3.83 -0.73 -23.54
C ILE A 151 -3.82 -0.54 -25.07
N GLY A 152 -3.93 -1.62 -25.86
CA GLY A 152 -4.17 -1.56 -27.30
C GLY A 152 -2.90 -1.53 -28.15
N GLY A 153 -2.48 -2.73 -28.59
CA GLY A 153 -1.62 -2.91 -29.76
C GLY A 153 -0.15 -3.26 -29.48
N LYS A 154 0.56 -3.68 -30.54
CA LYS A 154 2.01 -3.95 -30.54
C LYS A 154 2.73 -2.78 -29.86
N ALA A 155 3.29 -3.02 -28.68
CA ALA A 155 3.87 -1.96 -27.85
C ALA A 155 4.94 -1.19 -28.63
N ASN A 156 4.59 0.02 -29.06
CA ASN A 156 5.51 0.89 -29.77
C ASN A 156 6.57 1.40 -28.79
N VAL A 157 7.69 1.89 -29.33
CA VAL A 157 8.75 2.52 -28.51
C VAL A 157 8.18 3.67 -27.67
N ILE A 158 7.17 4.38 -28.19
CA ILE A 158 6.48 5.47 -27.51
C ILE A 158 5.74 4.96 -26.25
N ASP A 159 5.02 3.84 -26.33
CA ASP A 159 4.30 3.30 -25.18
C ASP A 159 5.26 2.86 -24.07
N ARG A 160 6.39 2.26 -24.46
CA ARG A 160 7.46 1.87 -23.52
C ARG A 160 8.09 3.09 -22.86
N LEU A 161 8.31 4.17 -23.62
CA LEU A 161 8.82 5.44 -23.07
C LEU A 161 7.84 6.03 -22.07
N LEU A 162 6.53 5.98 -22.36
CA LEU A 162 5.49 6.44 -21.45
C LEU A 162 5.49 5.62 -20.15
N VAL A 163 5.53 4.29 -20.23
CA VAL A 163 5.60 3.40 -19.06
C VAL A 163 6.87 3.68 -18.23
N LEU A 164 8.01 3.92 -18.88
CA LEU A 164 9.26 4.28 -18.19
C LEU A 164 9.13 5.61 -17.44
N ILE A 165 8.56 6.64 -18.07
CA ILE A 165 8.32 7.94 -17.43
C ILE A 165 7.41 7.77 -16.22
N MET A 166 6.33 6.99 -16.35
CA MET A 166 5.41 6.70 -15.25
C MET A 166 6.10 5.95 -14.10
N ALA A 167 6.95 4.97 -14.39
CA ALA A 167 7.73 4.25 -13.38
C ALA A 167 8.68 5.19 -12.62
N LEU A 168 9.34 6.12 -13.32
CA LEU A 168 10.21 7.12 -12.71
C LEU A 168 9.45 8.10 -11.81
N ILE A 169 8.26 8.54 -12.23
CA ILE A 169 7.38 9.39 -11.41
C ILE A 169 6.95 8.65 -10.13
N CYS A 170 6.57 7.37 -10.26
CA CYS A 170 6.21 6.53 -9.11
C CYS A 170 7.40 6.34 -8.16
N LEU A 171 8.59 6.08 -8.70
CA LEU A 171 9.81 5.96 -7.92
C LEU A 171 10.14 7.26 -7.17
N TYR A 172 9.99 8.42 -7.82
CA TYR A 172 10.18 9.72 -7.18
C TYR A 172 9.19 9.93 -6.02
N MET A 173 7.89 9.68 -6.23
CA MET A 173 6.89 9.77 -5.16
C MET A 173 7.24 8.83 -4.00
N TRP A 174 7.64 7.60 -4.30
CA TRP A 174 8.07 6.63 -3.30
C TRP A 174 9.27 7.13 -2.49
N LEU A 175 10.29 7.70 -3.15
CA LEU A 175 11.48 8.26 -2.48
C LEU A 175 11.14 9.41 -1.53
N VAL A 176 10.17 10.26 -1.88
CA VAL A 176 9.70 11.37 -1.01
C VAL A 176 9.06 10.82 0.26
N VAL A 177 8.15 9.86 0.11
CA VAL A 177 7.46 9.22 1.23
C VAL A 177 8.42 8.43 2.10
N TYR A 178 9.33 7.66 1.48
CA TYR A 178 10.38 6.92 2.16
C TYR A 178 11.32 7.83 2.96
N SER A 179 11.68 8.98 2.38
CA SER A 179 12.52 9.96 3.07
C SER A 179 11.81 10.53 4.30
N THR A 180 10.49 10.76 4.22
CA THR A 180 9.66 11.18 5.37
C THR A 180 9.55 10.08 6.43
N TYR A 181 9.37 8.83 6.00
CA TYR A 181 9.36 7.67 6.89
C TYR A 181 10.67 7.55 7.69
N ARG A 182 11.81 7.68 7.02
CA ARG A 182 13.15 7.63 7.65
C ARG A 182 13.43 8.85 8.53
N TYR A 183 12.93 10.03 8.18
CA TYR A 183 13.02 11.22 9.03
C TYR A 183 12.33 11.00 10.39
N PHE A 184 11.15 10.37 10.41
CA PHE A 184 10.46 10.04 11.66
C PHE A 184 11.18 8.97 12.49
N GLU A 185 11.85 8.02 11.85
CA GLU A 185 12.69 7.04 12.53
C GLU A 185 13.87 7.70 13.26
N ILE A 186 14.63 8.54 12.56
CA ILE A 186 15.79 9.23 13.13
C ILE A 186 15.34 10.13 14.28
N LYS A 187 14.26 10.90 14.11
CA LYS A 187 13.75 11.79 15.15
C LYS A 187 13.33 11.03 16.41
N LYS A 188 12.66 9.88 16.29
CA LYS A 188 12.28 9.05 17.44
C LYS A 188 13.48 8.35 18.09
N GLY A 189 14.45 7.90 17.31
CA GLY A 189 15.70 7.31 17.82
C GLY A 189 16.51 8.30 18.67
N VAL A 190 16.66 9.53 18.19
CA VAL A 190 17.35 10.60 18.94
C VAL A 190 16.62 10.93 20.25
N ILE A 191 15.28 11.01 20.24
CA ILE A 191 14.51 11.26 21.46
C ILE A 191 14.66 10.10 22.46
N HIS A 192 14.65 8.85 21.98
CA HIS A 192 14.81 7.69 22.85
C HIS A 192 16.20 7.60 23.46
N GLU A 193 17.27 7.90 22.69
CA GLU A 193 18.65 7.94 23.20
C GLU A 193 18.83 9.03 24.25
N VAL A 194 18.34 10.26 24.00
CA VAL A 194 18.48 11.37 24.94
C VAL A 194 17.76 11.10 26.28
N HIS A 195 16.57 10.50 26.24
CA HIS A 195 15.87 10.12 27.47
C HIS A 195 16.60 8.99 28.22
N THR A 196 17.13 7.97 27.54
CA THR A 196 17.88 6.89 28.21
C THR A 196 19.21 7.36 28.83
N VAL A 197 19.92 8.29 28.18
CA VAL A 197 21.17 8.86 28.71
C VAL A 197 20.90 9.68 29.97
N ASN A 198 19.79 10.44 30.01
CA ASN A 198 19.41 11.16 31.21
C ASN A 198 18.98 10.23 32.35
N GLU A 199 18.21 9.17 32.10
CA GLU A 199 17.83 8.20 33.14
C GLU A 199 19.02 7.42 33.72
N GLN A 200 20.03 7.09 32.91
CA GLN A 200 21.25 6.47 33.40
C GLN A 200 22.10 7.44 34.23
N LYS A 201 22.08 8.74 33.94
CA LYS A 201 22.80 9.76 34.73
C LYS A 201 22.23 9.96 36.14
N TYR A 202 20.97 9.62 36.38
CA TYR A 202 20.32 9.67 37.70
C TYR A 202 20.35 8.34 38.46
N LYS A 203 20.91 7.26 37.88
CA LYS A 203 21.14 5.99 38.57
C LYS A 203 22.58 5.90 39.10
N HIS A 204 22.97 6.82 39.98
CA HIS A 204 24.12 6.58 40.85
C HIS A 204 23.67 5.77 42.10
N PRO A 205 24.51 4.86 42.62
CA PRO A 205 24.09 3.87 43.60
C PRO A 205 23.87 4.55 44.95
N VAL A 206 22.73 4.26 45.57
CA VAL A 206 22.52 4.51 46.99
C VAL A 206 23.53 3.64 47.74
N ILE A 207 24.62 4.23 48.19
CA ILE A 207 25.51 3.62 49.18
C ILE A 207 24.68 3.47 50.45
N MET A 208 24.22 2.25 50.73
CA MET A 208 23.64 1.92 52.02
C MET A 208 24.73 2.01 53.09
N ASP A 209 24.68 3.08 53.87
CA ASP A 209 25.46 3.25 55.10
C ASP A 209 24.97 2.23 56.15
N GLN A 210 25.66 1.10 56.20
CA GLN A 210 25.36 -0.03 57.06
C GLN A 210 26.17 0.08 58.37
N SER A 211 25.93 1.13 59.17
CA SER A 211 26.62 1.30 60.46
C SER A 211 25.84 2.19 61.43
N ARG A 212 24.64 1.77 61.87
CA ARG A 212 23.97 2.34 63.06
C ARG A 212 22.86 1.44 63.61
N LYS A 213 23.20 0.19 63.93
CA LYS A 213 22.33 -0.71 64.72
C LYS A 213 23.15 -1.50 65.73
N GLN A 214 23.77 -0.80 66.69
CA GLN A 214 24.36 -1.47 67.84
C GLN A 214 24.52 -0.55 69.06
N GLN A 215 23.47 0.19 69.44
CA GLN A 215 23.42 0.79 70.78
C GLN A 215 22.02 1.29 71.09
N ARG A 216 21.15 0.38 71.56
CA ARG A 216 19.97 0.67 72.40
C ARG A 216 19.23 -0.64 72.63
N GLN A 217 19.63 -1.36 73.68
CA GLN A 217 18.75 -2.19 74.50
C GLN A 217 19.59 -2.85 75.60
N HIS A 218 19.66 -2.18 76.75
CA HIS A 218 19.48 -2.85 78.04
C HIS A 218 18.94 -1.82 79.03
N ILE A 219 17.73 -2.10 79.48
CA ILE A 219 16.98 -1.39 80.51
C ILE A 219 17.38 -1.99 81.86
N SER A 220 17.57 -1.16 82.89
CA SER A 220 17.16 -1.51 84.26
C SER A 220 16.97 -0.26 85.11
N LEU A 221 15.82 -0.22 85.79
CA LEU A 221 15.33 0.77 86.75
C LEU A 221 16.32 1.10 87.89
N PHE A 222 16.22 2.29 88.48
CA PHE A 222 15.77 2.53 89.87
C PHE A 222 15.83 4.04 90.21
N GLN A 223 14.70 4.61 90.65
CA GLN A 223 14.61 5.86 91.43
C GLN A 223 15.05 5.55 92.90
N PRO A 224 15.45 6.53 93.76
CA PRO A 224 14.67 7.74 94.06
C PRO A 224 15.46 9.03 94.28
N TYR A 225 14.74 10.15 94.30
CA TYR A 225 15.20 11.40 94.91
C TYR A 225 15.01 11.32 96.43
N ASN A 226 15.97 11.85 97.20
CA ASN A 226 15.70 12.46 98.49
C ASN A 226 16.81 13.45 98.87
N VAL A 227 16.37 14.54 99.49
CA VAL A 227 17.07 15.22 100.58
C VAL A 227 17.24 14.25 101.75
#